data_AF-A0A4Q4R6T9-F1
#
_entry.id   AF-A0A4Q4R6T9-F1
#
_cell.length_a   1.000
_cell.length_b   1.000
_cell.length_c   1.000
_cell.angle_alpha   90.00
_cell.angle_beta   90.00
_cell.angle_gamma   90.00
#
_symmetry.space_group_name_H-M   'P 1'
#
loop_
_entity.id
_entity.type
_entity.pdbx_description
1 polymer ?
#
loop_
_entity_poly.entity_id
_entity_poly.type
_entity_poly.pdbx_seq_one_letter_code
_entity_poly.pdbx_strand_id
1 'polypeptide(L)'
;MSTLYSTTRLTLFSTTFWEVLPSHYDKIITRWSKIAHLHHEAKSDILATDRADAVASLKAELEMLDRDVEEYRKLVNGVDITDIAGVYVVGGRPRHRALEIAKEDKKDLEESLRLVEEHVKEIRADIVYGFEEIEQP
;
A
#
# COMPACT_ATOMS: atom_id res chain seq x y z
N MET A 1 -25.05 -18.10 -24.83
CA MET A 1 -24.91 -17.98 -23.36
C MET A 1 -23.63 -17.20 -22.99
N SER A 2 -23.38 -16.05 -23.61
CA SER A 2 -22.08 -15.34 -23.54
C SER A 2 -22.20 -13.94 -22.92
N THR A 3 -23.42 -13.42 -22.78
CA THR A 3 -23.71 -12.08 -22.25
C THR A 3 -23.57 -12.02 -20.73
N LEU A 4 -24.10 -13.02 -20.00
CA LEU A 4 -24.01 -13.10 -18.54
C LEU A 4 -22.56 -13.10 -18.02
N TYR A 5 -21.67 -13.87 -18.66
CA TYR A 5 -20.26 -13.96 -18.26
C TYR A 5 -19.51 -12.64 -18.47
N SER A 6 -19.83 -11.91 -19.54
CA SER A 6 -19.27 -10.58 -19.81
C SER A 6 -19.77 -9.53 -18.83
N THR A 7 -21.04 -9.58 -18.44
CA THR A 7 -21.63 -8.66 -17.46
C THR A 7 -21.03 -8.88 -16.07
N THR A 8 -20.90 -10.13 -15.62
CA THR A 8 -20.30 -10.45 -14.31
C THR A 8 -18.84 -9.99 -14.21
N ARG A 9 -18.03 -10.21 -15.25
CA ARG A 9 -16.64 -9.74 -15.28
C ARG A 9 -16.56 -8.22 -15.18
N LEU A 10 -17.37 -7.49 -15.94
CA LEU A 10 -17.39 -6.03 -15.93
C LEU A 10 -17.84 -5.46 -14.58
N THR A 11 -18.83 -6.08 -13.92
CA THR A 11 -19.26 -5.67 -12.58
C THR A 11 -18.16 -5.92 -11.54
N LEU A 12 -17.48 -7.07 -11.59
CA LEU A 12 -16.38 -7.38 -10.68
C LEU A 12 -15.20 -6.43 -10.88
N PHE A 13 -14.84 -6.14 -12.13
CA PHE A 13 -13.81 -5.15 -12.45
C PHE A 13 -14.19 -3.76 -11.93
N SER A 14 -15.41 -3.29 -12.20
CA SER A 14 -15.88 -1.96 -11.78
C SER A 14 -15.83 -1.80 -10.25
N THR A 15 -16.37 -2.76 -9.50
CA THR A 15 -16.33 -2.73 -8.03
C THR A 15 -14.89 -2.78 -7.52
N THR A 16 -14.06 -3.65 -8.09
CA THR A 16 -12.66 -3.76 -7.67
C THR A 16 -11.88 -2.47 -7.93
N PHE A 17 -12.05 -1.89 -9.12
CA PHE A 17 -11.29 -0.73 -9.58
C PHE A 17 -11.73 0.57 -8.90
N TRP A 18 -13.03 0.80 -8.75
CA TRP A 18 -13.54 2.08 -8.23
C TRP A 18 -13.75 2.11 -6.72
N GLU A 19 -13.92 0.97 -6.07
CA GLU A 19 -14.26 0.92 -4.64
C GLU A 19 -13.18 0.19 -3.83
N VAL A 20 -12.84 -1.05 -4.23
CA VAL A 20 -11.96 -1.91 -3.41
C VAL A 20 -10.52 -1.41 -3.40
N LEU A 21 -9.95 -1.11 -4.58
CA LEU A 21 -8.57 -0.61 -4.68
C LEU A 21 -8.38 0.72 -3.93
N PRO A 22 -9.18 1.77 -4.18
CA PRO A 22 -9.07 3.02 -3.42
C PRO A 22 -9.19 2.83 -1.91
N SER A 23 -10.13 1.98 -1.45
CA SER A 23 -10.28 1.70 -0.02
C SER A 23 -9.05 1.06 0.61
N HIS A 24 -8.36 0.15 -0.09
CA HIS A 24 -7.13 -0.46 0.42
C HIS A 24 -5.95 0.53 0.39
N TYR A 25 -5.90 1.39 -0.63
CA TYR A 25 -4.91 2.45 -0.70
C TYR A 25 -5.06 3.46 0.46
N ASP A 26 -6.29 3.87 0.77
CA ASP A 26 -6.58 4.77 1.90
C ASP A 26 -6.19 4.14 3.25
N LYS A 27 -6.39 2.83 3.42
CA LYS A 27 -5.93 2.09 4.61
C LYS A 27 -4.40 2.16 4.74
N ILE A 28 -3.67 1.93 3.65
CA ILE A 28 -2.20 2.02 3.60
C ILE A 28 -1.75 3.43 4.01
N ILE A 29 -2.32 4.49 3.42
CA ILE A 29 -1.97 5.88 3.77
C ILE A 29 -2.24 6.18 5.24
N THR A 30 -3.41 5.79 5.74
CA THR A 30 -3.80 6.02 7.13
C THR A 30 -2.81 5.36 8.08
N ARG A 31 -2.43 4.12 7.78
CA ARG A 31 -1.47 3.37 8.58
C ARG A 31 -0.06 3.95 8.50
N TRP A 32 0.37 4.36 7.30
CA TRP A 32 1.66 5.03 7.09
C TRP A 32 1.79 6.29 7.96
N SER A 33 0.71 7.07 8.02
CA SER A 33 0.66 8.28 8.85
C SER A 33 0.74 7.96 10.34
N LYS A 34 0.09 6.88 10.79
CA LYS A 34 0.19 6.40 12.18
C LYS A 34 1.60 5.91 12.52
N ILE A 35 2.25 5.18 11.61
CA ILE A 35 3.64 4.72 11.75
C ILE A 35 4.59 5.91 11.89
N ALA A 36 4.44 6.94 11.05
CA ALA A 36 5.28 8.14 11.13
C ALA A 36 5.11 8.86 12.49
N HIS A 37 3.89 8.92 13.01
CA HIS A 37 3.62 9.50 14.32
C HIS A 37 4.25 8.69 15.46
N LEU A 38 4.03 7.37 15.48
CA LEU A 38 4.60 6.48 16.50
C LEU A 38 6.13 6.42 16.46
N HIS A 39 6.74 6.49 15.27
CA HIS A 39 8.19 6.57 15.11
C HIS A 39 8.75 7.87 15.66
N HIS A 40 8.02 8.98 15.50
CA HIS A 40 8.38 10.25 16.12
C HIS A 40 8.28 10.17 17.65
N GLU A 41 7.17 9.67 18.20
CA GLU A 41 6.96 9.50 19.65
C GLU A 41 8.05 8.62 20.27
N ALA A 42 8.31 7.44 19.68
CA ALA A 42 9.39 6.55 20.14
C ALA A 42 10.77 7.23 20.17
N LYS A 43 11.00 8.22 19.30
CA LYS A 43 12.25 8.98 19.24
C LYS A 43 12.29 10.15 20.22
N SER A 44 11.17 10.81 20.47
CA SER A 44 11.09 12.04 21.29
C SER A 44 10.81 11.77 22.76
N ASP A 45 10.20 10.64 23.09
CA ASP A 45 9.70 10.39 24.44
C ASP A 45 10.84 10.19 25.44
N ILE A 46 10.72 10.91 26.55
CA ILE A 46 11.73 11.01 27.61
C ILE A 46 11.58 9.85 28.60
N LEU A 47 10.35 9.35 28.79
CA LEU A 47 10.05 8.24 29.69
C LEU A 47 10.24 6.90 28.96
N ALA A 48 11.01 6.01 29.59
CA ALA A 48 11.32 4.69 29.03
C ALA A 48 10.06 3.83 28.80
N THR A 49 9.08 3.92 29.70
CA THR A 49 7.81 3.18 29.57
C THR A 49 7.00 3.62 28.36
N ASP A 50 6.81 4.94 28.18
CA ASP A 50 6.05 5.49 27.06
C ASP A 50 6.76 5.17 25.72
N ARG A 51 8.10 5.24 25.72
CA ARG A 51 8.92 4.81 24.58
C ARG A 51 8.72 3.33 24.24
N ALA A 52 8.73 2.45 25.24
CA ALA A 52 8.55 1.01 25.03
C ALA A 52 7.15 0.69 24.48
N ASP A 53 6.11 1.35 24.99
CA ASP A 53 4.73 1.21 24.51
C ASP A 53 4.57 1.73 23.06
N ALA A 54 5.22 2.86 22.74
CA ALA A 54 5.28 3.40 21.38
C ALA A 54 6.01 2.45 20.42
N VAL A 55 7.14 1.86 20.83
CA VAL A 55 7.89 0.88 20.04
C VAL A 55 7.07 -0.40 19.81
N ALA A 56 6.37 -0.91 20.82
CA ALA A 56 5.51 -2.09 20.68
C ALA A 56 4.36 -1.82 19.69
N SER A 57 3.72 -0.64 19.81
CA SER A 57 2.67 -0.19 18.88
C SER A 57 3.20 -0.03 17.46
N LEU A 58 4.41 0.54 17.31
CA LEU A 58 5.07 0.72 16.03
C LEU A 58 5.39 -0.63 15.36
N LYS A 59 5.91 -1.62 16.11
CA LYS A 59 6.16 -2.98 15.61
C LYS A 59 4.87 -3.61 15.07
N ALA A 60 3.76 -3.49 15.80
CA ALA A 60 2.46 -4.03 15.38
C ALA A 60 1.90 -3.34 14.12
N GLU A 61 2.00 -2.01 14.03
CA GLU A 61 1.55 -1.27 12.85
C GLU A 61 2.38 -1.58 11.61
N LEU A 62 3.69 -1.75 11.75
CA LEU A 62 4.57 -2.16 10.62
C LEU A 62 4.17 -3.54 10.07
N GLU A 63 3.87 -4.51 10.94
CA GLU A 63 3.38 -5.82 10.49
C GLU A 63 2.02 -5.75 9.80
N MET A 64 1.13 -4.88 10.27
CA MET A 64 -0.16 -4.67 9.61
C MET A 64 0.02 -3.98 8.25
N LEU A 65 0.96 -3.04 8.13
CA LEU A 65 1.28 -2.38 6.86
C LEU A 65 1.81 -3.37 5.82
N ASP A 66 2.72 -4.26 6.21
CA ASP A 66 3.25 -5.29 5.30
C ASP A 66 2.12 -6.15 4.72
N ARG A 67 1.14 -6.54 5.55
CA ARG A 67 -0.05 -7.27 5.10
C ARG A 67 -0.93 -6.46 4.17
N ASP A 68 -1.20 -5.19 4.51
CA ASP A 68 -2.04 -4.30 3.69
C ASP A 68 -1.39 -4.07 2.30
N VAL A 69 -0.06 -3.87 2.25
CA VAL A 69 0.70 -3.73 1.00
C VAL A 69 0.65 -5.03 0.18
N GLU A 70 0.82 -6.19 0.81
CA GLU A 70 0.74 -7.49 0.13
C GLU A 70 -0.66 -7.74 -0.45
N GLU A 71 -1.71 -7.45 0.32
CA GLU A 71 -3.10 -7.57 -0.12
C GLU A 71 -3.40 -6.62 -1.29
N TYR A 72 -2.99 -5.36 -1.18
CA TYR A 72 -3.14 -4.39 -2.25
C TYR A 72 -2.43 -4.82 -3.54
N ARG A 73 -1.18 -5.30 -3.43
CA ARG A 73 -0.42 -5.85 -4.56
C ARG A 73 -1.13 -7.04 -5.21
N LYS A 74 -1.73 -7.94 -4.42
CA LYS A 74 -2.51 -9.08 -4.93
C LYS A 74 -3.74 -8.60 -5.70
N LEU A 75 -4.47 -7.62 -5.18
CA LEU A 75 -5.65 -7.05 -5.84
C LEU A 75 -5.27 -6.44 -7.20
N VAL A 76 -4.24 -5.59 -7.23
CA VAL A 76 -3.79 -4.94 -8.48
C VAL A 76 -3.33 -5.98 -9.50
N ASN A 77 -2.59 -7.00 -9.08
CA ASN A 77 -2.14 -8.06 -9.98
C ASN A 77 -3.26 -8.98 -10.46
N GLY A 78 -4.38 -9.05 -9.73
CA GLY A 78 -5.59 -9.75 -10.15
C GLY A 78 -6.41 -9.01 -11.20
N VAL A 79 -6.17 -7.71 -11.41
CA VAL A 79 -6.86 -6.91 -12.43
C VAL A 79 -6.21 -7.11 -13.80
N ASP A 80 -7.01 -7.45 -14.81
CA ASP A 80 -6.55 -7.56 -16.19
C ASP A 80 -6.17 -6.18 -16.74
N ILE A 81 -4.93 -6.08 -17.26
CA ILE A 81 -4.40 -4.85 -17.85
C ILE A 81 -5.24 -4.36 -19.03
N THR A 82 -5.93 -5.26 -19.75
CA THR A 82 -6.82 -4.86 -20.84
C THR A 82 -8.09 -4.19 -20.34
N ASP A 83 -8.56 -4.55 -19.14
CA ASP A 83 -9.73 -3.92 -18.53
C ASP A 83 -9.36 -2.49 -18.05
N ILE A 84 -8.17 -2.31 -17.49
CA ILE A 84 -7.62 -0.98 -17.15
C ILE A 84 -7.45 -0.13 -18.41
N ALA A 85 -6.85 -0.69 -19.47
CA ALA A 85 -6.73 0.01 -20.76
C ALA A 85 -8.12 0.39 -21.33
N GLY A 86 -9.14 -0.44 -21.10
CA GLY A 86 -10.52 -0.16 -21.45
C GLY A 86 -11.05 1.14 -20.83
N VAL A 87 -10.71 1.43 -19.58
CA VAL A 87 -11.08 2.69 -18.90
C VAL A 87 -10.51 3.89 -19.64
N TYR A 88 -9.24 3.83 -20.04
CA TYR A 88 -8.60 4.91 -20.81
C TYR A 88 -9.18 5.08 -22.20
N VAL A 89 -9.59 3.99 -22.86
CA VAL A 89 -10.29 4.05 -24.15
C VAL A 89 -11.63 4.77 -24.01
N VAL A 90 -12.41 4.44 -22.97
CA VAL A 90 -13.67 5.15 -22.67
C VAL A 90 -13.43 6.64 -22.39
N GLY A 91 -12.31 6.97 -21.74
CA GLY A 91 -11.83 8.36 -21.57
C GLY A 91 -11.31 9.04 -22.84
N GLY A 92 -11.46 8.43 -24.01
CA GLY A 92 -11.10 9.00 -25.31
C GLY A 92 -9.66 8.78 -25.75
N ARG A 93 -8.89 7.90 -25.08
CA ARG A 93 -7.54 7.55 -25.52
C ARG A 93 -7.57 6.52 -26.66
N PRO A 94 -6.69 6.63 -27.66
CA PRO A 94 -6.49 5.57 -28.65
C PRO A 94 -6.07 4.26 -27.99
N ARG A 95 -6.51 3.12 -28.52
CA ARG A 95 -6.27 1.78 -27.92
C ARG A 95 -4.79 1.46 -27.63
N HIS A 96 -3.90 1.79 -28.55
CA HIS A 96 -2.46 1.55 -28.37
C HIS A 96 -1.93 2.35 -27.16
N ARG A 97 -2.27 3.64 -27.10
CA ARG A 97 -1.85 4.56 -26.05
C ARG A 97 -2.49 4.22 -24.70
N ALA A 98 -3.74 3.78 -24.70
CA ALA A 98 -4.44 3.32 -23.50
C ALA A 98 -3.75 2.12 -22.83
N LEU A 99 -3.24 1.18 -23.65
CA LEU A 99 -2.50 0.02 -23.14
C LEU A 99 -1.12 0.41 -22.62
N GLU A 100 -0.43 1.35 -23.27
CA GLU A 100 0.85 1.89 -22.79
C GLU A 100 0.67 2.56 -21.43
N ILE A 101 -0.30 3.48 -21.30
CA ILE A 101 -0.60 4.16 -20.04
C ILE A 101 -0.92 3.15 -18.94
N ALA A 102 -1.79 2.17 -19.21
CA ALA A 102 -2.15 1.17 -18.20
C ALA A 102 -0.93 0.38 -17.69
N LYS A 103 0.04 0.07 -18.57
CA LYS A 103 1.28 -0.62 -18.18
C LYS A 103 2.20 0.29 -17.38
N GLU A 104 2.31 1.56 -17.75
CA GLU A 104 3.07 2.57 -17.02
C GLU A 104 2.50 2.73 -15.61
N ASP A 105 1.19 2.94 -15.46
CA ASP A 105 0.55 3.06 -14.14
C ASP A 105 0.81 1.85 -13.25
N LYS A 106 0.72 0.63 -13.81
CA LYS A 106 1.00 -0.60 -13.05
C LYS A 106 2.46 -0.65 -12.58
N LYS A 107 3.40 -0.19 -13.40
CA LYS A 107 4.82 -0.13 -13.05
C LYS A 107 5.07 0.92 -11.98
N ASP A 108 4.53 2.12 -12.15
CA ASP A 108 4.68 3.23 -11.21
C ASP A 108 4.09 2.88 -9.84
N LEU A 109 3.00 2.10 -9.83
CA LEU A 109 2.43 1.59 -8.59
C LEU A 109 3.35 0.60 -7.88
N GLU A 110 3.92 -0.37 -8.61
CA GLU A 110 4.86 -1.32 -8.01
C GLU A 110 6.12 -0.61 -7.48
N GLU A 111 6.61 0.40 -8.19
CA GLU A 111 7.72 1.25 -7.72
C GLU A 111 7.34 2.00 -6.43
N SER A 112 6.13 2.55 -6.36
CA SER A 112 5.63 3.22 -5.16
C SER A 112 5.52 2.26 -3.96
N LEU A 113 5.02 1.04 -4.16
CA LEU A 113 4.94 0.02 -3.10
C LEU A 113 6.33 -0.40 -2.62
N ARG A 114 7.30 -0.50 -3.55
CA ARG A 114 8.70 -0.80 -3.19
C ARG A 114 9.31 0.30 -2.32
N LEU A 115 9.04 1.57 -2.60
CA LEU A 115 9.52 2.68 -1.76
C LEU A 115 8.96 2.59 -0.34
N VAL A 116 7.69 2.21 -0.19
CA VAL A 116 7.09 1.97 1.13
C VAL A 116 7.83 0.85 1.87
N GLU A 117 8.10 -0.28 1.21
CA GLU A 117 8.86 -1.38 1.79
C GLU A 117 10.30 -1.00 2.19
N GLU A 118 10.95 -0.15 1.39
CA GLU A 118 12.29 0.38 1.70
C GLU A 118 12.25 1.24 2.98
N HIS A 119 11.29 2.16 3.11
CA HIS A 119 11.14 2.95 4.34
C HIS A 119 10.73 2.12 5.56
N VAL A 120 9.91 1.08 5.39
CA VAL A 120 9.61 0.13 6.48
C VAL A 120 10.90 -0.52 7.01
N LYS A 121 11.83 -0.89 6.13
CA LYS A 121 13.13 -1.47 6.55
C LYS A 121 13.97 -0.46 7.33
N GLU A 122 13.99 0.80 6.92
CA GLU A 122 14.68 1.88 7.64
C GLU A 122 14.11 2.04 9.06
N ILE A 123 12.78 2.12 9.20
CA ILE A 123 12.13 2.25 10.51
C ILE A 123 12.39 1.02 11.38
N ARG A 124 12.35 -0.19 10.81
CA ARG A 124 12.71 -1.42 11.54
C ARG A 124 14.15 -1.40 12.03
N ALA A 125 15.08 -0.89 11.22
CA ALA A 125 16.48 -0.74 11.62
C ALA A 125 16.62 0.27 12.78
N ASP A 126 15.92 1.40 12.72
CA ASP A 126 15.91 2.39 13.82
C ASP A 126 15.38 1.78 15.13
N ILE A 127 14.39 0.90 15.06
CA ILE A 127 13.87 0.22 16.25
C ILE A 127 14.93 -0.70 16.87
N VAL A 128 15.59 -1.52 16.06
CA VAL A 128 16.57 -2.51 16.53
C VAL A 128 17.86 -1.87 17.01
N TYR A 129 18.35 -0.83 16.32
CA TYR A 129 19.66 -0.24 16.59
C TYR A 129 19.59 1.12 17.28
N GLY A 130 18.54 1.90 17.06
CA GLY A 130 18.43 3.29 17.53
C GLY A 130 17.69 3.45 18.86
N PHE A 131 16.68 2.62 19.14
CA PHE A 131 15.89 2.72 20.38
C PHE A 131 16.33 1.72 21.45
N GLU A 132 16.82 0.54 21.07
CA GLU A 132 17.22 -0.53 22.00
C GLU A 132 18.66 -0.33 22.58
N GLU A 133 19.54 0.47 21.96
CA GLU A 133 20.88 0.78 22.53
C GLU A 133 20.85 1.82 23.66
N ILE A 134 19.78 2.61 23.80
CA ILE A 134 19.66 3.64 24.85
C ILE A 134 19.34 3.01 26.22
N GLU A 135 19.05 1.69 26.27
CA GLU A 135 18.75 0.94 27.50
C GLU A 135 19.96 0.21 28.11
N GLN A 136 21.19 0.40 27.63
CA GLN A 136 22.37 -0.17 28.29
C GLN A 136 22.95 0.80 29.35
N PRO A 137 23.07 0.38 30.63
CA PRO A 137 23.52 1.22 31.74
C PRO A 137 25.02 1.59 31.71
#